data_AF-A0A1Y4M0L5-F1
#
_entry.id   AF-A0A1Y4M0L5-F1
#
_cell.length_a   1.000
_cell.length_b   1.000
_cell.length_c   1.000
_cell.angle_alpha   90.00
_cell.angle_beta   90.00
_cell.angle_gamma   90.00
#
_symmetry.space_group_name_H-M   'P 1'
#
loop_
_entity.id
_entity.type
_entity.pdbx_description
1 polymer ?
#
loop_
_entity_poly.entity_id
_entity_poly.type
_entity_poly.pdbx_seq_one_letter_code
_entity_poly.pdbx_strand_id
1 'polypeptide(L)'
;MLTKEECINALENIIFNVGVARSDYRTSGKAKEDYCTLNSLIEEHFSNPPLKFEELQERETYYHIYYGWISIRSISDCECILINTLNSDGYKQIEFEEDCFYKKEVQV
;
A
#
# COMPACT_ATOMS: atom_id res chain seq x y z
N MET A 1 3.87 -7.93 13.87
CA MET A 1 3.81 -7.51 12.46
C MET A 1 5.13 -6.82 12.17
N LEU A 2 5.77 -7.12 11.05
CA LEU A 2 7.04 -6.47 10.68
C LEU A 2 6.77 -5.01 10.31
N THR A 3 7.62 -4.11 10.78
CA THR A 3 7.58 -2.68 10.41
C THR A 3 8.47 -2.41 9.21
N LYS A 4 8.18 -1.32 8.49
CA LYS A 4 9.04 -0.85 7.38
C LYS A 4 10.48 -0.63 7.83
N GLU A 5 10.65 -0.05 9.01
CA GLU A 5 11.97 0.22 9.61
C GLU A 5 12.75 -1.07 9.89
N GLU A 6 12.13 -2.08 10.49
CA GLU A 6 12.76 -3.39 10.71
C GLU A 6 13.18 -4.05 9.39
N CYS A 7 12.34 -3.96 8.35
CA CYS A 7 12.66 -4.49 7.02
C CYS A 7 13.83 -3.76 6.35
N ILE A 8 13.87 -2.43 6.42
CA ILE A 8 14.98 -1.62 5.88
C ILE A 8 16.28 -1.92 6.64
N ASN A 9 16.24 -1.94 7.98
CA ASN A 9 17.41 -2.26 8.80
C ASN A 9 17.95 -3.66 8.50
N ALA A 10 17.09 -4.66 8.31
CA ALA A 10 17.51 -6.00 7.92
C ALA A 10 18.17 -6.00 6.52
N LEU A 11 17.61 -5.26 5.57
CA LEU A 11 18.13 -5.16 4.21
C LEU A 11 19.50 -4.46 4.15
N GLU A 12 19.68 -3.37 4.90
CA GLU A 12 20.96 -2.65 5.02
C GLU A 12 22.06 -3.54 5.62
N ASN A 13 21.73 -4.31 6.66
CA ASN A 13 22.65 -5.26 7.28
C ASN A 13 23.12 -6.35 6.31
N ILE A 14 22.23 -6.84 5.42
CA ILE A 14 22.61 -7.82 4.39
C ILE A 14 23.68 -7.24 3.46
N ILE A 15 23.48 -6.01 2.96
CA ILE A 15 24.44 -5.38 2.04
C ILE A 15 25.76 -5.05 2.72
N PHE A 16 25.71 -4.54 3.95
CA PHE A 16 26.91 -4.25 4.72
C PHE A 16 27.79 -5.51 4.87
N ASN A 17 27.18 -6.64 5.22
CA ASN A 17 27.90 -7.91 5.39
C ASN A 17 28.49 -8.45 4.09
N VAL A 18 27.81 -8.26 2.95
CA VAL A 18 28.38 -8.60 1.63
C VAL A 18 29.64 -7.77 1.35
N GLY A 19 29.61 -6.47 1.66
CA GLY A 19 30.78 -5.58 1.50
C GLY A 19 31.97 -5.97 2.38
N VAL A 20 31.71 -6.44 3.61
CA VAL A 20 32.76 -6.90 4.55
C VAL A 20 33.38 -8.24 4.11
N ALA A 21 32.62 -9.11 3.46
CA ALA A 21 33.02 -10.49 3.16
C ALA A 21 34.12 -10.68 2.08
N ARG A 22 34.81 -9.61 1.64
CA ARG A 22 35.75 -9.65 0.47
C ARG A 22 35.11 -10.31 -0.76
N SER A 23 33.82 -10.05 -0.98
CA SER A 23 33.08 -10.55 -2.12
C SER A 23 33.71 -10.07 -3.43
N ASP A 24 33.74 -10.91 -4.47
CA ASP A 24 34.21 -10.47 -5.78
C ASP A 24 33.23 -9.47 -6.45
N TYR A 25 33.63 -8.92 -7.59
CA TYR A 25 32.85 -7.93 -8.34
C TYR A 25 31.49 -8.47 -8.84
N ARG A 26 31.36 -9.78 -9.05
CA ARG A 26 30.10 -10.40 -9.52
C ARG A 26 29.14 -10.57 -8.35
N THR A 27 29.62 -11.05 -7.21
CA THR A 27 28.82 -11.20 -6.00
C THR A 27 28.32 -9.84 -5.48
N SER A 28 29.17 -8.81 -5.49
CA SER A 28 28.77 -7.45 -5.11
C SER A 28 27.77 -6.82 -6.09
N GLY A 29 27.93 -7.06 -7.41
CA GLY A 29 26.97 -6.61 -8.42
C GLY A 29 25.58 -7.21 -8.22
N LYS A 30 25.50 -8.54 -8.04
CA LYS A 30 24.22 -9.24 -7.83
C LYS A 30 23.55 -8.82 -6.52
N ALA A 31 24.31 -8.66 -5.44
CA ALA A 31 23.77 -8.20 -4.16
C ALA A 31 23.12 -6.80 -4.28
N LYS A 32 23.68 -5.90 -5.09
CA LYS A 32 23.10 -4.59 -5.33
C LYS A 32 21.75 -4.66 -6.08
N GLU A 33 21.64 -5.53 -7.08
CA GLU A 33 20.38 -5.76 -7.79
C GLU A 33 19.29 -6.32 -6.86
N ASP A 34 19.66 -7.31 -6.05
CA ASP A 34 18.75 -7.93 -5.08
C ASP A 34 18.33 -6.90 -4.02
N TYR A 35 19.24 -6.03 -3.57
CA TYR A 35 18.91 -4.90 -2.69
C TYR A 35 17.87 -3.97 -3.32
N CYS A 36 18.08 -3.51 -4.55
CA CYS A 36 17.13 -2.63 -5.23
C CYS A 36 15.75 -3.27 -5.39
N THR A 37 15.73 -4.58 -5.67
CA THR A 37 14.49 -5.35 -5.81
C THR A 37 13.76 -5.44 -4.47
N LEU A 38 14.44 -5.84 -3.40
CA LEU A 38 13.85 -5.96 -2.07
C LEU A 38 13.40 -4.61 -1.53
N ASN A 39 14.18 -3.55 -1.74
CA ASN A 39 13.80 -2.21 -1.33
C ASN A 39 12.51 -1.75 -2.04
N SER A 40 12.39 -1.99 -3.34
CA SER A 40 11.16 -1.67 -4.09
C SER A 40 9.94 -2.45 -3.56
N LEU A 41 10.11 -3.73 -3.24
CA LEU A 41 9.03 -4.56 -2.67
C LEU A 41 8.63 -4.11 -1.26
N ILE A 42 9.59 -3.69 -0.44
CA ILE A 42 9.32 -3.11 0.89
C ILE A 42 8.53 -1.81 0.71
N GLU A 43 8.98 -0.92 -0.17
CA GLU A 43 8.28 0.32 -0.46
C GLU A 43 6.85 0.05 -0.92
N GLU A 44 6.63 -0.85 -1.88
CA GLU A 44 5.29 -1.24 -2.33
C GLU A 44 4.44 -1.82 -1.18
N HIS A 45 5.01 -2.75 -0.41
CA HIS A 45 4.31 -3.43 0.68
C HIS A 45 3.90 -2.48 1.81
N PHE A 46 4.69 -1.46 2.11
CA PHE A 46 4.38 -0.49 3.17
C PHE A 46 3.75 0.80 2.65
N SER A 47 3.79 1.04 1.34
CA SER A 47 3.09 2.16 0.73
C SER A 47 1.58 2.00 0.92
N ASN A 48 0.92 3.12 1.17
CA ASN A 48 -0.52 3.22 1.19
C ASN A 48 -0.93 4.60 0.65
N PRO A 49 -0.58 4.92 -0.61
CA PRO A 49 -1.01 6.16 -1.22
C PRO A 49 -2.54 6.18 -1.32
N PRO A 50 -3.14 7.37 -1.34
CA PRO A 50 -4.56 7.49 -1.65
C PRO A 50 -4.83 6.98 -3.07
N LEU A 51 -5.99 6.37 -3.24
CA LEU A 51 -6.46 5.81 -4.49
C LEU A 51 -7.10 6.88 -5.35
N LYS A 52 -6.83 6.81 -6.64
CA LYS A 52 -7.57 7.57 -7.65
C LYS A 52 -8.90 6.90 -7.95
N PHE A 53 -9.82 7.66 -8.53
CA PHE A 53 -11.15 7.15 -8.89
C PHE A 53 -11.07 5.92 -9.80
N GLU A 54 -10.16 5.90 -10.79
CA GLU A 54 -10.02 4.79 -11.75
C GLU A 54 -9.47 3.51 -11.13
N GLU A 55 -8.92 3.59 -9.91
CA GLU A 55 -8.42 2.43 -9.16
C GLU A 55 -9.50 1.78 -8.28
N LEU A 56 -10.66 2.43 -8.15
CA LEU A 56 -11.79 1.91 -7.40
C LEU A 56 -12.55 0.86 -8.22
N GLN A 57 -12.92 -0.22 -7.55
CA GLN A 57 -13.62 -1.35 -8.16
C GLN A 57 -14.86 -1.70 -7.35
N GLU A 58 -15.92 -2.05 -8.06
CA GLU A 58 -17.13 -2.56 -7.43
C GLU A 58 -16.84 -3.88 -6.71
N ARG A 59 -17.52 -4.07 -5.58
CA ARG A 59 -17.43 -5.24 -4.68
C ARG A 59 -16.10 -5.41 -3.97
N GLU A 60 -15.18 -4.46 -4.13
CA GLU A 60 -13.95 -4.38 -3.35
C GLU A 60 -14.14 -3.56 -2.06
N THR A 61 -13.23 -3.77 -1.11
CA THR A 61 -13.23 -3.11 0.19
C THR A 61 -12.08 -2.13 0.28
N TYR A 62 -12.36 -0.93 0.76
CA TYR A 62 -11.40 0.15 0.91
C TYR A 62 -11.54 0.80 2.28
N TYR A 63 -10.47 1.42 2.76
CA TYR A 63 -10.51 2.29 3.91
C TYR A 63 -10.85 3.71 3.44
N HIS A 64 -11.91 4.29 3.98
CA HIS A 64 -12.31 5.67 3.74
C HIS A 64 -12.09 6.50 5.00
N ILE A 65 -11.44 7.66 4.90
CA ILE A 65 -11.04 8.46 6.07
C ILE A 65 -12.20 8.85 7.01
N TYR A 66 -13.39 9.14 6.49
CA TYR A 66 -14.55 9.52 7.31
C TYR A 66 -15.43 8.34 7.75
N TYR A 67 -15.37 7.20 7.05
CA TYR A 67 -16.30 6.08 7.23
C TYR A 67 -15.63 4.79 7.71
N GLY A 68 -14.30 4.77 7.78
CA GLY A 68 -13.52 3.57 8.04
C GLY A 68 -13.61 2.58 6.88
N TRP A 69 -13.61 1.28 7.19
CA TRP A 69 -13.74 0.23 6.19
C TRP A 69 -15.13 0.25 5.54
N ILE A 70 -15.13 0.41 4.21
CA ILE A 70 -16.30 0.45 3.36
C ILE A 70 -16.16 -0.58 2.24
N SER A 71 -17.28 -1.11 1.76
CA SER A 71 -17.32 -1.87 0.52
C SER A 71 -18.05 -1.06 -0.56
N ILE A 72 -17.48 -1.00 -1.76
CA ILE A 72 -18.13 -0.32 -2.88
C ILE A 72 -19.15 -1.26 -3.51
N ARG A 73 -20.40 -0.84 -3.60
CA ARG A 73 -21.48 -1.63 -4.21
C ARG A 73 -21.62 -1.34 -5.70
N SER A 74 -21.54 -0.07 -6.09
CA SER A 74 -21.60 0.37 -7.47
C SER A 74 -20.88 1.70 -7.66
N ILE A 75 -20.32 1.91 -8.85
CA ILE A 75 -19.64 3.15 -9.25
C ILE A 75 -20.37 3.71 -10.46
N SER A 76 -20.68 5.01 -10.43
CA SER A 76 -21.28 5.75 -11.54
C SER A 76 -20.22 6.54 -12.31
N ASP A 77 -20.44 6.76 -13.61
CA ASP A 77 -19.56 7.58 -14.47
C ASP A 77 -19.43 9.05 -14.01
N CYS A 78 -20.34 9.51 -13.14
CA CYS A 78 -20.31 10.85 -12.55
C CYS A 78 -19.64 10.90 -11.17
N GLU A 79 -18.68 10.02 -10.91
CA GLU A 79 -17.93 9.94 -9.64
C GLU A 79 -18.79 9.70 -8.38
N CYS A 80 -20.03 9.26 -8.57
CA CYS A 80 -20.90 8.84 -7.47
C CYS A 80 -20.65 7.38 -7.12
N ILE A 81 -20.42 7.12 -5.84
CA ILE A 81 -20.08 5.80 -5.31
C ILE A 81 -21.16 5.39 -4.30
N LEU A 82 -21.78 4.23 -4.52
CA LEU A 82 -22.66 3.61 -3.53
C LEU A 82 -21.82 2.71 -2.64
N ILE A 83 -21.71 3.04 -1.37
CA ILE A 83 -20.92 2.29 -0.39
C ILE A 83 -21.81 1.59 0.62
N ASN A 84 -21.29 0.52 1.23
CA ASN A 84 -21.82 -0.07 2.45
C ASN A 84 -20.76 0.03 3.54
N THR A 85 -21.11 0.71 4.64
CA THR A 85 -20.24 0.88 5.80
C THR A 85 -20.38 -0.33 6.72
N LEU A 86 -19.27 -0.92 7.18
CA LEU A 86 -19.36 -2.10 8.07
C LEU A 86 -20.00 -1.81 9.44
N ASN A 87 -20.08 -0.53 9.84
CA ASN A 87 -20.56 -0.09 11.16
C ASN A 87 -21.98 0.48 11.14
N SER A 88 -22.67 0.55 10.00
CA SER A 88 -24.06 1.01 9.93
C SER A 88 -24.89 0.17 8.97
N ASP A 89 -26.11 -0.18 9.39
CA ASP A 89 -27.06 -0.94 8.57
C ASP A 89 -27.62 -0.02 7.46
N GLY A 90 -26.89 0.13 6.36
CA GLY A 90 -27.37 0.91 5.23
C GLY A 90 -26.35 1.13 4.12
N TYR A 91 -26.88 1.35 2.92
CA TYR A 91 -26.10 1.89 1.81
C TYR A 91 -26.05 3.41 1.90
N LYS A 92 -24.89 3.99 1.63
CA LYS A 92 -24.70 5.44 1.53
C LYS A 92 -24.17 5.77 0.14
N GLN A 93 -24.75 6.78 -0.49
CA GLN A 93 -24.18 7.36 -1.69
C GLN A 93 -23.24 8.50 -1.29
N ILE A 94 -22.04 8.49 -1.83
CA ILE A 94 -21.02 9.52 -1.64
C ILE A 94 -20.47 9.95 -3.01
N GLU A 95 -19.90 11.14 -3.07
CA GLU A 95 -19.10 11.58 -4.22
C GLU A 95 -17.64 11.20 -3.96
N PHE A 96 -16.88 10.94 -5.02
CA PHE A 96 -15.45 10.75 -4.91
C PHE A 96 -14.79 12.07 -4.47
N GLU A 97 -13.91 11.97 -3.49
CA GLU A 97 -13.03 13.05 -3.05
C GLU A 97 -11.59 12.52 -3.09
N GLU A 98 -10.68 13.33 -3.62
CA GLU A 98 -9.25 13.01 -3.59
C GLU A 98 -8.78 12.79 -2.14
N ASP A 99 -7.76 11.96 -1.97
CA ASP A 99 -7.15 11.65 -0.67
C ASP A 99 -8.08 10.98 0.37
N CYS A 100 -9.23 10.44 -0.05
CA CYS A 100 -10.19 9.82 0.87
C CYS A 100 -10.13 8.29 0.92
N PHE A 101 -9.66 7.61 -0.13
CA PHE A 101 -9.73 6.16 -0.28
C PHE A 101 -8.35 5.50 -0.23
N TYR A 102 -8.23 4.41 0.53
CA TYR A 102 -6.96 3.72 0.73
C TYR A 102 -7.14 2.20 0.71
N LYS A 103 -6.09 1.46 0.32
CA LYS A 103 -6.10 -0.02 0.38
C LYS A 103 -5.87 -0.56 1.80
N LYS A 104 -5.24 0.23 2.67
CA LYS A 104 -4.95 -0.09 4.07
C LYS A 104 -5.47 1.02 4.97
N GLU A 105 -5.69 0.70 6.24
CA GLU A 105 -6.08 1.68 7.24
C GLU A 105 -5.03 2.79 7.41
N VAL A 106 -5.51 4.04 7.52
CA VAL A 106 -4.68 5.22 7.75
C VAL A 106 -5.02 5.76 9.14
N GLN A 107 -4.00 5.99 9.97
CA GLN A 107 -4.16 6.76 11.21
C GLN A 107 -4.13 8.24 10.84
N VAL A 108 -5.31 8.87 10.84
CA VAL A 108 -5.48 10.32 10.62
C VAL A 108 -5.32 11.08 11.93
#